data_AF-C1D0T0-F1
#
_entry.id   AF-C1D0T0-F1
#
_cell.length_a   1.000
_cell.length_b   1.000
_cell.length_c   1.000
_cell.angle_alpha   90.00
_cell.angle_beta   90.00
_cell.angle_gamma   90.00
#
_symmetry.space_group_name_H-M   'P 1'
#
loop_
_entity.id
_entity.type
_entity.pdbx_description
1 polymer ?
#
loop_
_entity_poly.entity_id
_entity_poly.type
_entity_poly.pdbx_seq_one_letter_code
_entity_poly.pdbx_strand_id
1 'polypeptide(L)'
;MICLNVTGSGNETTAQLIQSPRMTLLFCSLEGAPLILRLHGQASAVCPGSKDWPALTETFPSPSGARQIYILNGDLVQTSCGLAVPYMTCQAERKIPTTCSAA
;
A
#
# COMPACT_ATOMS: atom_id res chain seq x y z
N MET A 1 3.07 10.53 2.01
CA MET A 1 2.20 9.43 2.50
C MET A 1 3.06 8.18 2.65
N ILE A 2 2.85 7.40 3.71
CA ILE A 2 3.59 6.14 3.96
C ILE A 2 2.66 4.93 3.79
N CYS A 3 3.14 3.88 3.12
CA CYS A 3 2.39 2.65 2.87
C CYS A 3 3.24 1.44 3.25
N LEU A 4 2.68 0.53 4.06
CA LEU A 4 3.36 -0.68 4.49
C LEU A 4 3.10 -1.80 3.49
N ASN A 5 4.18 -2.39 2.96
CA ASN A 5 4.08 -3.59 2.16
C ASN A 5 4.29 -4.83 3.04
N VAL A 6 3.28 -5.70 3.10
CA VAL A 6 3.27 -6.89 3.94
C VAL A 6 3.35 -8.19 3.13
N THR A 7 3.50 -9.32 3.82
CA THR A 7 3.45 -10.67 3.23
C THR A 7 2.16 -10.89 2.46
N GLY A 8 2.24 -11.67 1.38
CA GLY A 8 1.11 -11.89 0.44
C GLY A 8 1.11 -10.95 -0.76
N SER A 9 1.97 -9.93 -0.80
CA SER A 9 2.22 -9.13 -2.00
C SER A 9 3.30 -9.76 -2.89
N GLY A 10 3.11 -9.70 -4.22
CA GLY A 10 4.09 -10.18 -5.21
C GLY A 10 5.37 -9.34 -5.33
N ASN A 11 5.46 -8.22 -4.60
CA ASN A 11 6.60 -7.31 -4.58
C ASN A 11 7.05 -6.69 -5.93
N GLU A 12 6.18 -6.67 -6.95
CA GLU A 12 6.52 -6.06 -8.24
C GLU A 12 6.70 -4.55 -8.17
N THR A 13 6.00 -3.87 -7.25
CA THR A 13 6.07 -2.40 -7.11
C THR A 13 7.49 -1.93 -6.85
N THR A 14 8.29 -2.63 -6.05
CA THR A 14 9.69 -2.24 -5.78
C THR A 14 10.57 -2.36 -7.00
N ALA A 15 10.42 -3.47 -7.74
CA ALA A 15 11.14 -3.67 -8.99
C ALA A 15 10.81 -2.57 -10.00
N GLN A 16 9.54 -2.15 -10.07
CA GLN A 16 9.12 -1.04 -10.92
C GLN A 16 9.67 0.31 -10.45
N LEU A 17 9.71 0.58 -9.13
CA LEU A 17 10.24 1.84 -8.60
C LEU A 17 11.73 2.03 -8.92
N ILE A 18 12.50 0.94 -9.04
CA ILE A 18 13.91 0.99 -9.49
C ILE A 18 14.00 1.49 -10.94
N GLN A 19 13.04 1.10 -11.80
CA GLN A 19 13.03 1.50 -13.21
C GLN A 19 12.40 2.88 -13.43
N SER A 20 11.36 3.20 -12.65
CA SER A 20 10.62 4.45 -12.74
C SER A 20 10.02 4.76 -11.36
N PRO A 21 10.43 5.85 -10.69
CA PRO A 21 9.97 6.18 -9.33
C PRO A 21 8.50 6.62 -9.26
N ARG A 22 7.72 6.48 -10.34
CA ARG A 22 6.31 6.85 -10.39
C ARG A 22 5.45 5.79 -9.71
N MET A 23 4.59 6.23 -8.81
CA MET A 23 3.60 5.40 -8.13
C MET A 23 2.24 6.12 -8.11
N THR A 24 1.16 5.34 -8.12
CA THR A 24 -0.20 5.86 -7.96
C THR A 24 -0.92 5.04 -6.91
N LEU A 25 -1.57 5.71 -5.96
CA LEU A 25 -2.49 5.08 -5.03
C LEU A 25 -3.92 5.32 -5.48
N LEU A 26 -4.72 4.26 -5.48
CA LEU A 26 -6.12 4.27 -5.86
C LEU A 26 -6.96 4.00 -4.62
N PHE A 27 -7.86 4.91 -4.31
CA PHE A 27 -8.86 4.77 -3.26
C PHE A 27 -10.22 4.62 -3.90
N CYS A 28 -10.97 3.60 -3.52
CA CYS A 28 -12.31 3.32 -4.05
C CYS A 28 -13.31 3.32 -2.90
N SER A 29 -14.39 4.06 -3.07
CA SER A 29 -15.56 3.96 -2.20
C SER A 29 -16.28 2.64 -2.49
N LEU A 30 -16.42 1.80 -1.47
CA LEU A 30 -17.09 0.49 -1.56
C LEU A 30 -18.49 0.50 -0.93
N GLU A 31 -18.83 1.58 -0.22
CA GLU A 31 -20.08 1.80 0.48
C GLU A 31 -20.46 3.29 0.38
N GLY A 32 -21.74 3.63 0.42
CA GLY A 32 -22.21 5.02 0.36
C GLY A 32 -22.02 5.67 -1.02
N ALA A 33 -21.66 6.96 -1.05
CA ALA A 33 -21.54 7.68 -2.32
C ALA A 33 -20.33 7.17 -3.14
N PRO A 34 -20.49 6.89 -4.44
CA PRO A 34 -19.41 6.37 -5.26
C PRO A 34 -18.36 7.46 -5.52
N LEU A 35 -17.09 7.12 -5.30
CA LEU A 35 -15.95 7.99 -5.55
C LEU A 35 -14.71 7.13 -5.76
N ILE A 36 -13.92 7.48 -6.77
CA ILE A 36 -12.55 6.98 -6.92
C ILE A 36 -11.61 8.16 -6.83
N LEU A 37 -10.59 8.06 -5.97
CA LEU A 37 -9.50 9.02 -5.87
C LEU A 37 -8.19 8.35 -6.31
N ARG A 38 -7.42 9.06 -7.14
CA ARG A 38 -6.07 8.69 -7.55
C ARG A 38 -5.10 9.72 -7.01
N LEU A 39 -4.10 9.26 -6.27
CA LEU A 39 -2.97 10.07 -5.83
C LEU A 39 -1.74 9.64 -6.64
N HIS A 40 -1.31 10.49 -7.55
CA HIS A 40 -0.12 10.30 -8.37
C HIS A 40 1.09 10.97 -7.72
N GLY A 41 2.26 10.37 -7.86
CA GLY A 41 3.48 11.01 -7.41
C GLY A 41 4.73 10.15 -7.59
N GLN A 42 5.80 10.59 -6.93
CA GLN A 42 7.06 9.86 -6.87
C GLN A 42 7.18 9.10 -5.55
N ALA A 43 7.65 7.86 -5.62
CA ALA A 43 7.84 7.03 -4.44
C ALA A 43 9.24 6.42 -4.37
N SER A 44 9.65 6.16 -3.13
CA SER A 44 10.82 5.36 -2.80
C SER A 44 10.44 4.21 -1.88
N ALA A 45 11.21 3.14 -1.94
CA ALA A 45 11.06 1.99 -1.05
C ALA A 45 12.14 2.02 0.03
N VAL A 46 11.74 1.79 1.28
CA VAL A 46 12.62 1.62 2.43
C VAL A 46 12.53 0.16 2.87
N CYS A 47 13.67 -0.53 2.85
CA CYS A 47 13.75 -1.95 3.18
C CYS A 47 14.20 -2.15 4.63
N PRO A 48 13.93 -3.33 5.23
CA PRO A 48 14.55 -3.74 6.48
C PRO A 48 16.07 -3.58 6.42
N GLY A 49 16.65 -2.94 7.43
CA GLY A 49 18.08 -2.64 7.49
C GLY A 49 18.48 -1.27 6.94
N SER A 50 17.60 -0.55 6.26
CA SER A 50 17.81 0.87 5.96
C SER A 50 17.81 1.71 7.24
N LYS A 51 18.59 2.79 7.27
CA LYS A 51 18.71 3.68 8.45
C LYS A 51 17.35 4.24 8.91
N ASP A 52 16.47 4.53 7.97
CA ASP A 52 15.16 5.14 8.25
C ASP A 52 14.10 4.11 8.67
N TRP A 53 14.41 2.81 8.57
CA TRP A 53 13.48 1.72 8.88
C TRP A 53 12.88 1.80 10.29
N PRO A 54 13.67 1.94 11.38
CA PRO A 54 13.11 1.89 12.73
C PRO A 54 12.06 2.98 12.97
N ALA A 55 12.39 4.23 12.60
CA ALA A 55 11.52 5.39 12.77
C ALA A 55 10.22 5.25 11.96
N LEU A 56 10.29 4.70 10.75
CA LEU A 56 9.11 4.51 9.91
C LEU A 56 8.23 3.35 10.41
N THR A 57 8.82 2.26 10.88
CA THR A 57 8.04 1.12 11.40
C THR A 57 7.24 1.44 12.65
N GLU A 58 7.71 2.36 13.50
CA GLU A 58 7.02 2.79 14.73
C GLU A 58 5.67 3.47 14.45
N THR A 59 5.46 3.99 13.23
CA THR A 59 4.19 4.59 12.83
C THR A 59 3.06 3.57 12.61
N PHE A 60 3.38 2.26 12.57
CA PHE A 60 2.40 1.19 12.33
C PHE A 60 2.15 0.36 13.61
N PRO A 61 0.89 0.10 13.98
CA PRO A 61 0.55 -0.54 15.25
C PRO A 61 0.93 -2.03 15.37
N SER A 62 1.31 -2.70 14.27
CA SER A 62 1.91 -4.05 14.28
C SER A 62 2.46 -4.41 12.89
N PRO A 63 3.76 -4.25 12.60
CA PRO A 63 4.34 -4.51 11.28
C PRO A 63 4.62 -6.01 11.04
N SER A 64 3.72 -6.92 11.47
CA SER A 64 3.90 -8.35 11.22
C SER A 64 3.93 -8.64 9.73
N GLY A 65 4.99 -9.30 9.24
CA GLY A 65 5.17 -9.58 7.82
C GLY A 65 5.58 -8.36 6.99
N ALA A 66 6.02 -7.25 7.60
CA ALA A 66 6.53 -6.09 6.89
C ALA A 66 7.75 -6.45 6.04
N ARG A 67 7.64 -6.26 4.74
CA ARG A 67 8.72 -6.47 3.78
C ARG A 67 9.47 -5.18 3.50
N GLN A 68 8.75 -4.05 3.50
CA GLN A 68 9.26 -2.73 3.13
C GLN A 68 8.18 -1.67 3.32
N ILE A 69 8.59 -0.40 3.30
CA ILE A 69 7.72 0.77 3.43
C ILE A 69 7.90 1.63 2.17
N TYR A 70 6.79 2.00 1.54
CA TYR A 70 6.80 2.97 0.45
C TYR A 70 6.54 4.37 0.99
N ILE A 71 7.40 5.31 0.61
CA ILE A 71 7.20 6.74 0.87
C ILE A 71 6.76 7.37 -0.45
N LEU A 72 5.50 7.77 -0.53
CA LEU A 72 4.93 8.46 -1.68
C LEU A 72 4.88 9.97 -1.42
N ASN A 73 5.55 10.74 -2.26
CA ASN A 73 5.39 12.19 -2.39
C ASN A 73 4.35 12.43 -3.49
N GLY A 74 3.15 12.85 -3.10
CA GLY A 74 2.04 13.04 -4.02
C GLY A 74 2.08 14.43 -4.67
N ASP A 75 1.93 14.45 -6.00
CA ASP A 75 2.03 15.66 -6.81
C ASP A 75 0.67 16.05 -7.43
N LEU A 76 -0.19 15.06 -7.69
CA LEU A 76 -1.48 15.27 -8.35
C LEU A 76 -2.55 14.35 -7.75
N VAL A 77 -3.72 14.95 -7.48
CA VAL A 77 -4.93 14.23 -7.07
C VAL A 77 -5.95 14.30 -8.20
N GLN A 78 -6.50 13.15 -8.58
CA GLN A 78 -7.57 13.07 -9.57
C GLN A 78 -8.75 12.28 -9.00
N THR A 79 -9.96 12.80 -9.19
CA THR A 79 -11.19 12.13 -8.79
C THR A 79 -12.01 11.67 -9.99
N SER A 80 -12.80 10.62 -9.82
CA SER A 80 -13.80 10.18 -10.82
C SER A 80 -15.05 9.63 -10.12
N CYS A 81 -16.20 9.64 -10.83
CA CYS A 81 -17.52 9.34 -10.27
C CYS A 81 -17.66 7.95 -9.66
N GLY A 82 -16.82 6.97 -10.01
CA GLY A 82 -16.79 5.66 -9.35
C GLY A 82 -18.02 4.77 -9.58
N LEU A 83 -18.96 5.14 -10.45
CA LEU A 83 -20.21 4.40 -10.67
C LEU A 83 -20.03 2.94 -11.16
N ALA A 84 -18.87 2.61 -11.71
CA ALA A 84 -18.53 1.24 -12.13
C ALA A 84 -18.00 0.35 -10.99
N VAL A 85 -17.71 0.92 -9.80
CA VAL A 85 -17.25 0.16 -8.63
C VAL A 85 -18.48 -0.42 -7.93
N PRO A 86 -18.55 -1.75 -7.73
CA PRO A 86 -19.68 -2.35 -7.04
C PRO A 86 -19.63 -2.05 -5.54
N TYR A 87 -20.80 -2.03 -4.91
CA TYR A 87 -20.88 -2.08 -3.46
C TYR A 87 -20.28 -3.39 -2.95
N MET A 88 -19.44 -3.32 -1.92
CA MET A 88 -18.81 -4.48 -1.29
C MET A 88 -18.88 -4.39 0.23
N THR A 89 -19.19 -5.51 0.88
CA THR A 89 -19.20 -5.63 2.33
C THR A 89 -18.08 -6.56 2.78
N CYS A 90 -17.28 -6.13 3.76
CA CYS A 90 -16.24 -6.97 4.35
C CYS A 90 -16.87 -8.06 5.22
N GLN A 91 -16.71 -9.33 4.86
CA GLN A 91 -17.20 -10.46 5.66
C GLN A 91 -16.29 -10.73 6.86
N ALA A 92 -14.98 -10.86 6.61
CA ALA A 92 -13.95 -11.05 7.63
C ALA A 92 -12.55 -10.87 7.01
N GLU A 93 -11.57 -10.50 7.83
CA GLU A 93 -10.15 -10.56 7.45
C GLU A 93 -9.63 -12.00 7.52
N ARG A 94 -8.73 -12.35 6.60
CA ARG A 94 -8.03 -13.64 6.68
C ARG A 94 -6.93 -13.56 7.74
N LYS A 95 -6.78 -14.62 8.52
CA LYS A 95 -5.68 -14.75 9.47
C LYS A 95 -4.36 -14.94 8.70
N ILE A 96 -3.52 -13.91 8.72
CA ILE A 96 -2.18 -13.98 8.13
C ILE A 96 -1.28 -14.74 9.12
N PRO A 97 -0.63 -15.84 8.71
CA PRO A 97 0.33 -16.52 9.57
C PRO A 97 1.49 -15.59 9.92
N THR A 98 1.79 -15.43 11.20
CA THR A 98 2.94 -14.66 11.69
C THR A 98 4.28 -15.37 11.44
N THR A 99 4.24 -16.65 11.08
CA THR A 99 5.40 -17.49 10.79
C THR A 99 5.23 -18.15 9.42
N CYS A 100 6.27 -18.07 8.59
CA CYS A 100 6.34 -18.82 7.33
C CYS A 100 6.60 -20.30 7.68
N SER A 101 5.57 -21.09 7.97
CA SER A 101 5.70 -22.55 7.93
C SER A 101 5.62 -22.97 6.47
N ALA A 102 6.74 -23.45 5.93
CA ALA A 102 6.79 -24.03 4.59
C ALA A 102 5.69 -25.11 4.47
N ALA A 103 4.78 -24.91 3.52
CA ALA A 103 3.89 -25.95 3.01
C ALA A 103 4.53 -26.53 1.76
#